data_AF-A0A2N6LZM4-F1
#
_entry.id   AF-A0A2N6LZM4-F1
#
_cell.length_a   1.000
_cell.length_b   1.000
_cell.length_c   1.000
_cell.angle_alpha   90.00
_cell.angle_beta   90.00
_cell.angle_gamma   90.00
#
_symmetry.space_group_name_H-M   'P 1'
#
loop_
_entity.id
_entity.type
_entity.pdbx_description
1 polymer ?
#
loop_
_entity_poly.entity_id
_entity_poly.type
_entity_poly.pdbx_seq_one_letter_code
_entity_poly.pdbx_strand_id
1 'polypeptide(L)'
;MKFTKLNYCQYLLSNQINYTLTNLAEHLEQISHDKINRYLKNEKLTPRLLWDNVKDLIQVSEKAYLVFDDTVIDKRYAVEIEITKRQYSGNEHRVIQGALLNLVMNYVCI
;
A
#
# COMPACT_ATOMS: atom_id res chain seq x y z
N MET A 1 18.92 8.80 16.82
CA MET A 1 17.53 9.20 16.52
C MET A 1 16.60 7.98 16.51
N LYS A 2 15.34 8.10 16.99
CA LYS A 2 14.33 7.02 16.96
C LYS A 2 13.48 7.18 15.70
N PHE A 3 13.28 6.11 14.95
CA PHE A 3 12.37 6.10 13.80
C PHE A 3 10.93 6.18 14.33
N THR A 4 10.08 6.99 13.68
CA THR A 4 8.71 7.23 14.10
C THR A 4 7.74 7.02 12.93
N LYS A 5 6.45 6.85 13.25
CA LYS A 5 5.38 6.74 12.25
C LYS A 5 5.36 7.94 11.30
N LEU A 6 5.62 9.15 11.81
CA LEU A 6 5.60 10.38 11.03
C LEU A 6 6.66 10.36 9.92
N ASN A 7 7.89 9.90 10.21
CA ASN A 7 8.94 9.77 9.20
C ASN A 7 8.52 8.81 8.08
N TYR A 8 7.86 7.70 8.43
CA TYR A 8 7.36 6.74 7.45
C TYR A 8 6.24 7.32 6.60
N CYS A 9 5.26 7.99 7.21
CA CYS A 9 4.16 8.63 6.49
C CYS A 9 4.64 9.74 5.55
N GLN A 10 5.55 10.60 6.01
CA GLN A 10 6.15 11.65 5.17
C GLN A 10 6.90 11.08 3.99
N TYR A 11 7.66 9.99 4.19
CA TYR A 11 8.32 9.29 3.10
C TYR A 11 7.31 8.76 2.07
N LEU A 12 6.25 8.07 2.51
CA LEU A 12 5.20 7.56 1.62
C LEU A 12 4.48 8.67 0.84
N LEU A 13 4.30 9.86 1.44
CA LEU A 13 3.68 11.01 0.77
C LEU A 13 4.64 11.68 -0.23
N SER A 14 5.93 11.69 0.07
CA SER A 14 6.96 12.34 -0.75
C SER A 14 7.46 11.50 -1.92
N ASN A 15 7.41 10.17 -1.81
CA ASN A 15 7.96 9.26 -2.80
C ASN A 15 6.83 8.61 -3.61
N GLN A 16 6.86 8.77 -4.93
CA GLN A 16 5.79 8.25 -5.81
C GLN A 16 6.18 6.94 -6.52
N ILE A 17 7.47 6.60 -6.56
CA ILE A 17 8.01 5.56 -7.46
C ILE A 17 8.66 4.41 -6.70
N ASN A 18 9.41 4.68 -5.63
CA ASN A 18 10.20 3.66 -4.94
C ASN A 18 9.89 3.64 -3.44
N TYR A 19 9.17 2.61 -3.00
CA TYR A 19 8.73 2.42 -1.61
C TYR A 19 9.57 1.41 -0.83
N THR A 20 10.76 1.06 -1.31
CA THR A 20 11.61 0.06 -0.65
C THR A 20 12.21 0.59 0.66
N LEU A 21 12.39 -0.30 1.65
CA LEU A 21 12.98 0.07 2.95
C LEU A 21 14.45 0.50 2.82
N THR A 22 15.15 0.00 1.80
CA THR A 22 16.52 0.40 1.47
C THR A 22 16.54 1.84 0.96
N ASN A 23 15.63 2.19 0.05
CA ASN A 23 15.48 3.56 -0.43
C ASN A 23 15.11 4.52 0.72
N LEU A 24 14.22 4.11 1.62
CA LEU A 24 13.92 4.89 2.83
C LEU A 24 15.15 5.07 3.74
N ALA A 25 15.95 4.03 3.93
CA ALA A 25 17.16 4.10 4.74
C ALA A 25 18.22 5.05 4.14
N GLU A 26 18.36 5.08 2.81
CA GLU A 26 19.23 6.02 2.10
C GLU A 26 18.83 7.48 2.36
N HIS A 27 17.52 7.78 2.35
CA HIS A 27 17.00 9.12 2.62
C HIS A 27 17.07 9.54 4.10
N LEU A 28 17.31 8.58 5.00
CA LEU A 28 17.33 8.78 6.44
C LEU A 28 18.72 8.61 7.05
N GLU A 29 19.80 8.70 6.24
CA GLU A 29 21.28 8.65 6.45
C GLU A 29 21.85 8.07 7.77
N GLN A 30 21.19 8.31 8.89
CA GLN A 30 21.47 7.82 10.24
C GLN A 30 20.60 6.61 10.69
N ILE A 31 19.71 6.08 9.85
CA ILE A 31 18.81 4.97 10.20
C ILE A 31 18.98 3.79 9.23
N SER A 32 19.50 2.67 9.73
CA SER A 32 19.58 1.42 8.97
C SER A 32 18.19 0.86 8.64
N HIS A 33 18.07 0.26 7.45
CA HIS A 33 16.87 -0.43 6.96
C HIS A 33 16.39 -1.53 7.93
N ASP A 34 17.29 -2.20 8.64
CA ASP A 34 16.93 -3.21 9.66
C ASP A 34 16.15 -2.64 10.83
N LYS A 35 16.43 -1.39 11.19
CA LYS A 35 15.74 -0.69 12.29
C LYS A 35 14.32 -0.32 11.87
N ILE A 36 14.14 0.08 10.61
CA ILE A 36 12.83 0.35 10.02
C ILE A 36 12.03 -0.95 9.90
N ASN A 37 12.65 -2.04 9.44
CA ASN A 37 12.01 -3.34 9.33
C ASN A 37 11.54 -3.86 10.70
N ARG A 38 12.38 -3.76 11.74
CA ARG A 38 11.98 -4.08 13.12
C ARG A 38 10.84 -3.21 13.63
N TYR A 39 10.85 -1.91 13.33
CA TYR A 39 9.76 -1.01 13.69
C TYR A 39 8.44 -1.46 13.03
N LEU A 40 8.43 -1.68 11.72
CA LEU A 40 7.24 -2.09 10.96
C LEU A 40 6.70 -3.46 11.38
N LYS A 41 7.57 -4.39 11.78
CA LYS A 41 7.15 -5.70 12.32
C LYS A 41 6.47 -5.61 13.68
N ASN A 42 6.89 -4.67 14.51
CA ASN A 42 6.39 -4.54 15.88
C ASN A 42 5.18 -3.60 15.97
N GLU A 43 5.05 -2.66 15.05
CA GLU A 43 3.91 -1.73 15.01
C GLU A 43 2.65 -2.39 14.44
N LYS A 44 1.54 -2.20 15.14
CA LYS A 44 0.22 -2.68 14.70
C LYS A 44 -0.52 -1.56 13.98
N LEU A 45 -0.27 -1.42 12.69
CA LEU A 45 -1.05 -0.54 11.81
C LEU A 45 -2.39 -1.19 11.48
N THR A 46 -3.36 -1.05 12.39
CA THR A 46 -4.70 -1.62 12.19
C THR A 46 -5.51 -0.79 11.19
N PRO A 47 -6.42 -1.40 10.41
CA PRO A 47 -7.35 -0.65 9.55
C PRO A 47 -8.19 0.38 10.32
N ARG A 48 -8.50 0.11 11.60
CA ARG A 48 -9.22 1.05 12.46
C ARG A 48 -8.44 2.34 12.71
N LEU A 49 -7.13 2.23 12.91
CA LEU A 49 -6.26 3.40 13.04
C LEU A 49 -6.29 4.25 11.77
N LEU A 50 -6.32 3.63 10.58
CA LEU A 50 -6.47 4.37 9.32
C LEU A 50 -7.83 5.07 9.27
N TRP A 51 -8.92 4.34 9.52
CA TRP A 51 -10.28 4.88 9.52
C TRP A 51 -10.43 6.10 10.43
N ASP A 52 -9.93 6.02 11.67
CA ASP A 52 -10.02 7.11 12.63
C ASP A 52 -9.29 8.38 12.18
N ASN A 53 -8.27 8.27 11.31
CA ASN A 53 -7.54 9.41 10.76
C ASN A 53 -8.16 9.97 9.47
N VAL A 54 -8.90 9.17 8.69
CA VAL A 54 -9.41 9.58 7.37
C VAL A 54 -10.90 9.89 7.36
N LYS A 55 -11.68 9.39 8.33
CA LYS A 55 -13.15 9.53 8.34
C LYS A 55 -13.63 10.97 8.19
N ASP A 56 -12.93 11.93 8.81
CA ASP A 56 -13.32 13.34 8.81
C ASP A 56 -12.92 14.05 7.50
N LEU A 57 -12.06 13.42 6.68
CA LEU A 57 -11.69 13.89 5.34
C LEU A 57 -12.68 13.40 4.27
N ILE A 58 -13.55 12.43 4.58
CA ILE A 58 -14.52 11.87 3.64
C ILE A 58 -15.74 12.78 3.59
N GLN A 59 -16.00 13.39 2.43
CA GLN A 59 -17.25 14.11 2.19
C GLN A 59 -18.35 13.12 1.83
N VAL A 60 -19.34 12.99 2.71
CA VAL A 60 -20.51 12.14 2.48
C VAL A 60 -21.53 12.90 1.63
N SER A 61 -21.98 12.27 0.56
CA SER A 61 -23.03 12.80 -0.32
C SER A 61 -23.96 11.67 -0.72
N GLU A 62 -25.26 11.95 -0.82
CA GLU A 62 -26.26 10.98 -1.32
C GLU A 62 -25.99 10.57 -2.78
N LYS A 63 -25.20 11.37 -3.51
CA LYS A 63 -24.80 11.09 -4.90
C LYS A 63 -23.43 10.41 -5.01
N ALA A 64 -22.76 10.15 -3.89
CA ALA A 64 -21.44 9.52 -3.92
C ALA A 64 -21.54 8.02 -4.23
N TYR A 65 -20.57 7.52 -4.98
CA TYR A 65 -20.44 6.11 -5.29
C TYR A 65 -19.17 5.53 -4.67
N LEU A 66 -19.25 4.28 -4.22
CA LEU A 66 -18.10 3.51 -3.79
C LEU A 66 -17.66 2.60 -4.94
N VAL A 67 -16.50 2.90 -5.53
CA VAL A 67 -15.91 2.06 -6.57
C VAL A 67 -14.95 1.06 -5.94
N PHE A 68 -15.18 -0.22 -6.25
CA PHE A 68 -14.26 -1.31 -5.94
C PHE A 68 -13.52 -1.69 -7.22
N ASP A 69 -12.19 -1.65 -7.17
CA ASP A 69 -11.33 -2.11 -8.26
C ASP A 69 -10.43 -3.26 -7.76
N ASP A 70 -10.42 -4.36 -8.49
CA ASP A 70 -9.54 -5.49 -8.25
C ASP A 70 -8.32 -5.40 -9.17
N THR A 71 -7.23 -4.81 -8.68
CA THR A 71 -5.99 -4.76 -9.44
C THR A 71 -5.24 -6.08 -9.26
N VAL A 72 -5.01 -6.81 -10.36
CA VAL A 72 -4.07 -7.93 -10.38
C VAL A 72 -2.66 -7.41 -10.62
N ILE A 73 -1.80 -7.47 -9.60
CA ILE A 73 -0.38 -7.19 -9.76
C ILE A 73 0.29 -8.40 -10.38
N ASP A 74 0.91 -8.19 -11.54
CA ASP A 74 1.73 -9.21 -12.18
C ASP A 74 2.91 -9.61 -11.31
N LYS A 75 2.97 -10.90 -11.00
CA LYS A 75 4.00 -11.54 -10.20
C LYS A 75 4.45 -12.85 -10.88
N ARG A 76 4.58 -12.83 -12.21
CA ARG A 76 4.96 -14.00 -13.04
C ARG A 76 6.17 -14.80 -12.55
N TYR A 77 7.12 -14.18 -11.87
CA TYR A 77 8.34 -14.82 -11.36
C TYR A 77 8.30 -15.19 -9.88
N ALA A 78 7.23 -14.85 -9.16
CA ALA A 78 7.17 -15.00 -7.70
C ALA A 78 6.41 -16.27 -7.28
N VAL A 79 6.92 -17.44 -7.71
CA VAL A 79 6.29 -18.76 -7.49
C VAL A 79 6.21 -19.12 -6.00
N GLU A 80 7.20 -18.70 -5.21
CA GLU A 80 7.32 -18.99 -3.77
C GLU A 80 6.49 -18.06 -2.86
N ILE A 81 5.84 -17.04 -3.43
CA ILE A 81 5.02 -16.12 -2.64
C ILE A 81 3.60 -16.68 -2.54
N GLU A 82 3.21 -17.15 -1.35
CA GLU A 82 1.95 -17.84 -1.03
C GLU A 82 0.68 -17.12 -1.55
N ILE A 83 0.68 -15.78 -1.51
CA ILE A 83 -0.44 -14.93 -1.95
C ILE A 83 -0.59 -14.87 -3.48
N THR A 84 0.42 -15.32 -4.25
CA THR A 84 0.31 -15.32 -5.71
C THR A 84 -0.53 -16.50 -6.19
N LYS A 85 -1.48 -16.21 -7.07
CA LYS A 85 -2.39 -17.18 -7.69
C LYS A 85 -2.50 -16.92 -9.18
N ARG A 86 -2.96 -17.92 -9.92
CA ARG A 86 -3.31 -17.76 -11.34
C ARG A 86 -4.64 -17.02 -11.45
N GLN A 87 -4.61 -15.83 -12.05
CA GLN A 87 -5.76 -14.93 -12.16
C GLN A 87 -5.80 -14.32 -13.56
N TYR A 88 -7.00 -14.03 -14.07
CA TYR A 88 -7.14 -13.36 -15.35
C TYR A 88 -6.71 -11.89 -15.23
N SER A 89 -5.81 -11.44 -16.11
CA SER A 89 -5.44 -10.02 -16.22
C SER A 89 -6.15 -9.42 -17.43
N GLY A 90 -6.97 -8.40 -17.18
CA GLY A 90 -7.59 -7.60 -18.24
C GLY A 90 -6.56 -6.89 -19.12
N ASN A 91 -5.43 -6.47 -18.55
CA ASN A 91 -4.35 -5.80 -19.28
C ASN A 91 -3.61 -6.72 -20.25
N GLU A 92 -3.36 -7.97 -19.84
CA GLU A 92 -2.63 -8.96 -20.65
C GLU A 92 -3.57 -9.86 -21.48
N HIS A 93 -4.89 -9.72 -21.30
CA HIS A 93 -5.93 -10.55 -21.89
C HIS A 93 -5.71 -12.07 -21.72
N ARG A 94 -5.09 -12.48 -20.60
CA ARG A 94 -4.79 -13.89 -20.31
C ARG A 94 -4.66 -14.13 -18.81
N VAL A 95 -4.65 -15.41 -18.43
CA VAL A 95 -4.36 -15.84 -17.06
C VAL A 95 -2.87 -15.70 -16.78
N ILE A 96 -2.52 -14.89 -15.77
CA ILE A 96 -1.15 -14.67 -15.30
C ILE A 96 -1.01 -15.13 -13.84
N GLN A 97 0.22 -15.42 -13.42
CA GLN A 97 0.53 -15.57 -12.00
C GLN A 97 0.63 -14.16 -11.40
N GLY A 98 -0.27 -13.83 -10.47
CA GLY A 98 -0.38 -12.49 -9.90
C GLY A 98 -0.92 -12.49 -8.48
N ALA A 99 -0.76 -11.37 -7.78
CA ALA A 99 -1.38 -11.13 -6.49
C ALA A 99 -2.57 -10.19 -6.67
N LEU A 100 -3.71 -10.52 -6.07
CA LEU A 100 -4.87 -9.66 -6.05
C LEU A 100 -4.62 -8.54 -5.03
N LEU A 101 -4.65 -7.29 -5.48
CA LEU A 101 -4.69 -6.13 -4.62
C LEU A 101 -6.10 -5.54 -4.74
N ASN A 102 -6.91 -5.70 -3.69
CA ASN A 102 -8.16 -4.97 -3.61
C ASN A 102 -7.82 -3.50 -3.36
N LEU A 103 -7.96 -2.67 -4.40
CA LEU A 103 -7.88 -1.24 -4.23
C LEU A 103 -9.30 -0.75 -3.93
N VAL A 104 -9.57 -0.48 -2.66
CA VAL A 104 -10.68 0.41 -2.31
C VAL A 104 -10.12 1.81 -2.49
N MET A 105 -10.75 2.60 -3.36
CA MET A 105 -11.03 4.04 -3.20
C MET A 105 -11.15 4.71 -4.56
N ASN A 106 -12.38 5.06 -4.93
CA ASN A 106 -12.68 6.40 -5.42
C ASN A 106 -14.10 6.76 -4.98
N TYR A 107 -14.21 7.76 -4.10
CA TYR A 107 -15.46 8.51 -3.92
C TYR A 107 -15.60 9.41 -5.14
N VAL A 108 -16.36 8.98 -6.14
CA VAL A 108 -16.68 9.84 -7.27
C VAL A 108 -17.92 10.64 -6.89
N CYS A 109 -17.71 11.89 -6.48
CA CYS A 109 -18.76 12.91 -6.59
C CYS A 109 -18.80 13.33 -8.06
N ILE A 110 -19.84 12.89 -8.78
CA ILE A 110 -20.22 13.48 -10.08
C ILE A 110 -21.07 14.71 -9.81
#